data_AF-A0A1H7JNJ6-F1
#
_entry.id   AF-A0A1H7JNJ6-F1
#
_cell.length_a   1.000
_cell.length_b   1.000
_cell.length_c   1.000
_cell.angle_alpha   90.00
_cell.angle_beta   90.00
_cell.angle_gamma   90.00
#
_symmetry.space_group_name_H-M   'P 1'
#
loop_
_entity.id
_entity.type
_entity.pdbx_description
1 polymer ?
#
loop_
_entity_poly.entity_id
_entity_poly.type
_entity_poly.pdbx_seq_one_letter_code
_entity_poly.pdbx_strand_id
1 'polypeptide(L)'
;MSELVMEVRMASSPGQVFAAFETPFLLRRWYGAPPGCFRTGAEGDVGTGEPFQVNLIDSQGVPFVQRGRILDVVPAERLELEMSWEGGPLGGPEVTRAELRLHPDGDGTRFEVIQGPFSRPESLEAHRAYWKASLERLSRVAAGEALPCFEEFWDESCGYAGRLGVAAYAVLAGMREAGAAPEALAQAEALLYTHLSRLPPETAELLGAVLHSRLSGG
;
A
#
# COMPACT_ATOMS: atom_id res chain seq x y z
N MET A 1 -22.81 10.39 -11.84
CA MET A 1 -21.80 9.69 -11.02
C MET A 1 -21.35 8.47 -11.80
N SER A 2 -20.04 8.24 -11.90
CA SER A 2 -19.44 7.13 -12.63
C SER A 2 -18.99 6.02 -11.69
N GLU A 3 -18.69 4.85 -12.26
CA GLU A 3 -18.18 3.68 -11.56
C GLU A 3 -16.89 3.22 -12.24
N LEU A 4 -15.92 2.76 -11.44
CA LEU A 4 -14.73 2.09 -11.88
C LEU A 4 -15.03 0.59 -11.98
N VAL A 5 -14.70 -0.01 -13.12
CA VAL A 5 -14.65 -1.46 -13.29
C VAL A 5 -13.26 -1.83 -13.80
N MET A 6 -12.61 -2.77 -13.13
CA MET A 6 -11.30 -3.30 -13.50
C MET A 6 -11.27 -4.82 -13.35
N GLU A 7 -10.60 -5.48 -14.28
CA GLU A 7 -10.37 -6.92 -14.22
C GLU A 7 -8.89 -7.23 -14.42
N VAL A 8 -8.35 -8.15 -13.62
CA VAL A 8 -7.00 -8.68 -13.78
C VAL A 8 -7.00 -10.20 -13.63
N ARG A 9 -6.08 -10.87 -14.33
CA ARG A 9 -5.84 -12.31 -14.14
C ARG A 9 -4.62 -12.53 -13.25
N MET A 10 -4.75 -13.43 -12.30
CA MET A 10 -3.67 -13.84 -11.38
C MET A 10 -3.43 -15.34 -11.54
N ALA A 11 -2.17 -15.77 -11.44
CA ALA A 11 -1.82 -17.19 -11.53
C ALA A 11 -2.19 -17.98 -10.27
N SER A 12 -2.40 -17.30 -9.15
CA SER A 12 -2.83 -17.90 -7.89
C SER A 12 -4.33 -18.19 -7.90
N SER A 13 -4.74 -19.30 -7.30
CA SER A 13 -6.13 -19.69 -7.10
C SER A 13 -6.88 -18.70 -6.18
N PRO A 14 -8.24 -18.66 -6.21
CA PRO A 14 -9.01 -17.72 -5.40
C PRO A 14 -8.73 -17.85 -3.90
N GLY A 15 -8.48 -19.07 -3.40
CA GLY A 15 -8.10 -19.30 -2.01
C GLY A 15 -6.74 -18.71 -1.64
N GLN A 16 -5.74 -18.80 -2.52
CA GLN A 16 -4.43 -18.19 -2.29
C GLN A 16 -4.49 -16.66 -2.33
N VAL A 17 -5.29 -16.11 -3.25
CA VAL A 17 -5.53 -14.66 -3.32
C VAL A 17 -6.26 -14.20 -2.05
N PHE A 18 -7.29 -14.92 -1.61
CA PHE A 18 -8.07 -14.58 -0.42
C PHE A 18 -7.25 -14.66 0.89
N ALA A 19 -6.32 -15.62 0.99
CA ALA A 19 -5.41 -15.71 2.15
C ALA A 19 -4.58 -14.42 2.35
N ALA A 20 -4.32 -13.66 1.28
CA ALA A 20 -3.62 -12.37 1.35
C ALA A 20 -4.47 -11.23 1.95
N PHE A 21 -5.81 -11.41 2.04
CA PHE A 21 -6.71 -10.51 2.74
C PHE A 21 -6.80 -10.85 4.22
N GLU A 22 -6.90 -12.14 4.54
CA GLU A 22 -7.10 -12.61 5.92
C GLU A 22 -5.84 -12.51 6.78
N THR A 23 -4.66 -12.67 6.16
CA THR A 23 -3.39 -12.66 6.89
C THR A 23 -2.88 -11.22 7.05
N PRO A 24 -2.85 -10.62 8.25
CA PRO A 24 -2.47 -9.21 8.42
C PRO A 24 -1.07 -8.89 7.87
N PHE A 25 -0.15 -9.84 8.01
CA PHE A 25 1.22 -9.75 7.47
C PHE A 25 1.26 -9.68 5.94
N LEU A 26 0.33 -10.35 5.24
CA LEU A 26 0.22 -10.29 3.79
C LEU A 26 -0.56 -9.05 3.36
N LEU A 27 -1.64 -8.73 4.05
CA LEU A 27 -2.50 -7.56 3.77
C LEU A 27 -1.68 -6.28 3.72
N ARG A 28 -0.79 -6.07 4.70
CA ARG A 28 0.09 -4.89 4.77
C ARG A 28 1.07 -4.72 3.62
N ARG A 29 1.28 -5.76 2.81
CA ARG A 29 2.23 -5.74 1.69
C ARG A 29 1.60 -5.27 0.39
N TRP A 30 0.29 -5.35 0.23
CA TRP A 30 -0.35 -4.99 -1.03
C TRP A 30 -1.46 -3.95 -0.88
N TYR A 31 -2.10 -3.87 0.29
CA TYR A 31 -3.22 -2.97 0.53
C TYR A 31 -2.80 -1.65 1.20
N GLY A 32 -3.41 -0.55 0.74
CA GLY A 32 -3.45 0.71 1.48
C GLY A 32 -2.75 1.89 0.79
N ALA A 33 -1.61 1.69 0.12
CA ALA A 33 -0.80 2.80 -0.39
C ALA A 33 -1.04 3.11 -1.89
N PRO A 34 -1.51 4.32 -2.23
CA PRO A 34 -1.47 4.81 -3.61
C PRO A 34 -0.04 4.87 -4.17
N PRO A 35 0.12 4.90 -5.51
CA PRO A 35 1.44 5.06 -6.12
C PRO A 35 2.22 6.25 -5.51
N GLY A 36 3.46 6.00 -5.08
CA GLY A 36 4.33 7.01 -4.48
C GLY A 36 4.00 7.38 -3.02
N CYS A 37 3.03 6.71 -2.40
CA CYS A 37 2.70 6.86 -0.98
C CYS A 37 3.10 5.61 -0.20
N PHE A 38 3.06 5.71 1.12
CA PHE A 38 3.49 4.65 2.02
C PHE A 38 2.52 4.47 3.17
N ARG A 39 2.22 3.21 3.51
CA ARG A 39 1.40 2.85 4.67
C ARG A 39 2.28 2.81 5.92
N THR A 40 1.83 3.43 7.00
CA THR A 40 2.57 3.59 8.27
C THR A 40 1.85 2.97 9.47
N GLY A 41 0.76 2.25 9.24
CA GLY A 41 -0.02 1.60 10.28
C GLY A 41 -1.48 1.41 9.89
N ALA A 42 -2.20 0.66 10.74
CA ALA A 42 -3.65 0.64 10.75
C ALA A 42 -4.18 0.56 12.19
N GLU A 43 -5.38 1.06 12.38
CA GLU A 43 -6.11 1.05 13.65
C GLU A 43 -7.51 0.44 13.44
N GLY A 44 -8.07 -0.15 14.49
CA GLY A 44 -9.38 -0.80 14.46
C GLY A 44 -9.31 -2.32 14.29
N ASP A 45 -10.42 -2.97 14.62
CA ASP A 45 -10.60 -4.42 14.47
C ASP A 45 -11.60 -4.71 13.35
N VAL A 46 -11.06 -5.17 12.22
CA VAL A 46 -11.81 -5.50 11.00
C VAL A 46 -12.88 -6.58 11.25
N GLY A 47 -12.68 -7.45 12.25
CA GLY A 47 -13.63 -8.52 12.59
C GLY A 47 -14.88 -8.05 13.32
N THR A 48 -14.93 -6.80 13.79
CA THR A 48 -16.07 -6.25 14.54
C THR A 48 -17.16 -5.64 13.65
N GLY A 49 -16.85 -5.41 12.37
CA GLY A 49 -17.71 -4.65 11.45
C GLY A 49 -17.63 -3.12 11.64
N GLU A 50 -16.86 -2.66 12.62
CA GLU A 50 -16.58 -1.24 12.82
C GLU A 50 -15.61 -0.70 11.76
N PRO A 51 -15.63 0.62 11.48
CA PRO A 51 -14.67 1.23 10.58
C PRO A 51 -13.23 1.03 11.08
N PHE A 52 -12.35 0.63 10.17
CA PHE A 52 -10.90 0.62 10.38
C PHE A 52 -10.25 1.84 9.73
N GLN A 53 -9.07 2.18 10.21
CA GLN A 53 -8.26 3.29 9.70
C GLN A 53 -6.93 2.77 9.18
N VAL A 54 -6.48 3.26 8.04
CA VAL A 54 -5.12 3.06 7.53
C VAL A 54 -4.41 4.40 7.50
N ASN A 55 -3.25 4.46 8.16
CA ASN A 55 -2.42 5.65 8.26
C ASN A 55 -1.38 5.63 7.12
N LEU A 56 -1.26 6.76 6.42
CA LEU A 56 -0.41 6.88 5.25
C LEU A 56 0.40 8.17 5.27
N ILE A 57 1.51 8.17 4.53
CA ILE A 57 2.27 9.35 4.17
C ILE A 57 2.49 9.41 2.65
N ASP A 58 2.55 10.61 2.09
CA ASP A 58 2.94 10.79 0.69
C ASP A 58 4.47 10.79 0.50
N SER A 59 4.93 11.00 -0.73
CA SER A 59 6.36 11.08 -1.05
C SER A 59 7.13 12.20 -0.32
N GLN A 60 6.44 13.19 0.22
CA GLN A 60 7.00 14.30 1.00
C GLN A 60 6.90 14.04 2.51
N GLY A 61 6.33 12.92 2.94
CA GLY A 61 6.09 12.61 4.36
C GLY A 61 4.83 13.27 4.92
N VAL A 62 3.96 13.86 4.08
CA VAL A 62 2.71 14.49 4.55
C VAL A 62 1.70 13.40 4.90
N PRO A 63 1.16 13.39 6.13
CA PRO A 63 0.23 12.35 6.56
C PRO A 63 -1.15 12.54 5.91
N PHE A 64 -1.79 11.41 5.60
CA PHE A 64 -3.18 11.34 5.18
C PHE A 64 -3.78 9.99 5.61
N VAL A 65 -5.10 9.87 5.55
CA VAL A 65 -5.81 8.73 6.12
C VAL A 65 -6.78 8.12 5.11
N GLN A 66 -6.84 6.79 5.11
CA GLN A 66 -7.95 6.04 4.53
C GLN A 66 -8.81 5.50 5.68
N ARG A 67 -10.13 5.62 5.56
CA ARG A 67 -11.07 4.86 6.38
C ARG A 67 -11.75 3.80 5.54
N GLY A 68 -11.91 2.62 6.11
CA GLY A 68 -12.63 1.53 5.47
C GLY A 68 -13.61 0.86 6.42
N ARG A 69 -14.66 0.23 5.87
CA ARG A 69 -15.60 -0.59 6.63
C ARG A 69 -15.98 -1.80 5.81
N ILE A 70 -15.78 -3.00 6.34
CA ILE A 70 -16.22 -4.23 5.66
C ILE A 70 -17.74 -4.32 5.78
N LEU A 71 -18.40 -4.57 4.65
CA LEU A 71 -19.85 -4.70 4.56
C LEU A 71 -20.29 -6.16 4.45
N ASP A 72 -19.58 -6.95 3.65
CA ASP A 72 -19.88 -8.36 3.42
C ASP A 72 -18.62 -9.13 3.01
N VAL A 73 -18.55 -10.41 3.39
CA VAL A 73 -17.44 -11.30 3.07
C VAL A 73 -17.97 -12.69 2.72
N VAL A 74 -17.67 -13.15 1.51
CA VAL A 74 -17.83 -14.54 1.09
C VAL A 74 -16.43 -15.09 0.79
N PRO A 75 -15.89 -15.98 1.64
CA PRO A 75 -14.52 -16.45 1.51
C PRO A 75 -14.16 -16.94 0.10
N ALA A 76 -13.03 -16.45 -0.41
CA ALA A 76 -12.52 -16.76 -1.75
C ALA A 76 -13.45 -16.45 -2.94
N GLU A 77 -14.53 -15.71 -2.73
CA GLU A 77 -15.49 -15.35 -3.78
C GLU A 77 -15.74 -13.84 -3.85
N ARG A 78 -15.97 -13.19 -2.71
CA ARG A 78 -16.35 -11.78 -2.67
C ARG A 78 -15.95 -11.08 -1.38
N LEU A 79 -15.48 -9.84 -1.50
CA LEU A 79 -15.33 -8.90 -0.39
C LEU A 79 -15.95 -7.57 -0.79
N GLU A 80 -16.75 -7.00 0.11
CA GLU A 80 -17.35 -5.70 -0.08
C GLU A 80 -16.95 -4.74 1.05
N LEU A 81 -16.52 -3.54 0.68
CA LEU A 81 -16.07 -2.54 1.63
C LEU A 81 -16.47 -1.12 1.23
N GLU A 82 -16.72 -0.27 2.22
CA GLU A 82 -16.74 1.17 2.04
C GLU A 82 -15.34 1.74 2.19
N MET A 83 -15.05 2.82 1.45
CA MET A 83 -13.78 3.52 1.46
C MET A 83 -14.01 5.03 1.44
N SER A 84 -13.31 5.75 2.31
CA SER A 84 -13.19 7.21 2.26
C SER A 84 -11.75 7.65 2.53
N TRP A 85 -11.38 8.82 2.02
CA TRP A 85 -10.02 9.34 2.07
C TRP A 85 -9.99 10.76 2.62
N GLU A 86 -9.16 10.99 3.63
CA GLU A 86 -8.93 12.28 4.26
C GLU A 86 -7.53 12.78 3.85
N GLY A 87 -7.48 13.66 2.85
CA GLY A 87 -6.23 14.15 2.26
C GLY A 87 -5.61 13.19 1.25
N GLY A 88 -4.37 13.46 0.85
CA GLY A 88 -3.62 12.65 -0.11
C GLY A 88 -4.19 12.67 -1.53
N PRO A 89 -3.64 11.84 -2.44
CA PRO A 89 -3.99 11.85 -3.86
C PRO A 89 -5.39 11.30 -4.18
N LEU A 90 -6.01 10.57 -3.25
CA LEU A 90 -7.37 10.02 -3.37
C LEU A 90 -8.40 10.82 -2.57
N GLY A 91 -7.99 11.91 -1.91
CA GLY A 91 -8.83 12.72 -1.06
C GLY A 91 -10.03 13.30 -1.81
N GLY A 92 -11.22 13.17 -1.21
CA GLY A 92 -12.46 13.66 -1.79
C GLY A 92 -13.62 13.58 -0.80
N PRO A 93 -14.74 14.27 -1.06
CA PRO A 93 -15.91 14.24 -0.18
C PRO A 93 -16.70 12.92 -0.27
N GLU A 94 -16.27 12.01 -1.13
CA GLU A 94 -17.03 10.82 -1.51
C GLU A 94 -16.69 9.65 -0.59
N VAL A 95 -17.73 9.03 -0.02
CA VAL A 95 -17.62 7.65 0.46
C VAL A 95 -18.00 6.76 -0.72
N THR A 96 -17.10 5.84 -1.07
CA THR A 96 -17.29 4.89 -2.16
C THR A 96 -17.48 3.49 -1.61
N ARG A 97 -18.16 2.64 -2.37
CA ARG A 97 -18.31 1.21 -2.11
C ARG A 97 -17.50 0.47 -3.16
N ALA A 98 -16.61 -0.40 -2.71
CA ALA A 98 -15.82 -1.30 -3.54
C ALA A 98 -16.33 -2.74 -3.35
N GLU A 99 -16.62 -3.41 -4.46
CA GLU A 99 -16.89 -4.84 -4.52
C GLU A 99 -15.70 -5.51 -5.22
N LEU A 100 -15.07 -6.44 -4.51
CA LEU A 100 -13.95 -7.24 -4.99
C LEU A 100 -14.47 -8.65 -5.22
N ARG A 101 -14.36 -9.16 -6.44
CA ARG A 101 -14.84 -10.50 -6.79
C ARG A 101 -13.69 -11.36 -7.28
N LEU A 102 -13.68 -12.60 -6.82
CA LEU A 102 -12.70 -13.61 -7.15
C LEU A 102 -13.42 -14.73 -7.90
N HIS A 103 -13.08 -14.91 -9.17
CA HIS A 103 -13.62 -15.98 -9.98
C HIS A 103 -12.54 -17.01 -10.32
N PRO A 104 -12.81 -18.32 -10.17
CA PRO A 104 -11.90 -19.35 -10.68
C PRO A 104 -11.64 -19.16 -12.19
N ASP A 105 -10.38 -19.24 -12.61
CA ASP A 105 -9.95 -19.20 -14.01
C ASP A 105 -8.83 -20.22 -14.24
N GLY A 106 -9.22 -21.49 -14.46
CA GLY A 106 -8.29 -22.63 -14.45
C GLY A 106 -7.67 -22.82 -13.06
N ASP A 107 -6.34 -22.87 -13.01
CA ASP A 107 -5.58 -22.90 -11.74
C ASP A 107 -5.41 -21.50 -11.11
N GLY A 108 -5.82 -20.45 -11.83
CA GLY A 108 -5.70 -19.05 -11.42
C GLY A 108 -7.02 -18.39 -11.01
N THR A 109 -6.98 -17.06 -10.94
CA THR A 109 -8.11 -16.22 -10.55
C THR A 109 -8.31 -15.10 -11.56
N ARG A 110 -9.56 -14.90 -11.99
CA ARG A 110 -10.01 -13.64 -12.60
C ARG A 110 -10.57 -12.76 -11.49
N PHE A 111 -9.84 -11.70 -11.16
CA PHE A 111 -10.15 -10.77 -10.08
C PHE A 111 -10.79 -9.51 -10.65
N GLU A 112 -11.98 -9.16 -10.17
CA GLU A 112 -12.74 -7.98 -10.59
C GLU A 112 -12.85 -6.98 -9.42
N VAL A 113 -12.63 -5.70 -9.72
CA VAL A 113 -12.89 -4.56 -8.83
C VAL A 113 -13.98 -3.72 -9.46
N ILE A 114 -15.06 -3.51 -8.71
CA ILE A 114 -16.10 -2.54 -9.03
C ILE A 114 -16.14 -1.52 -7.91
N GLN A 115 -15.98 -0.23 -8.21
CA GLN A 115 -16.01 0.81 -7.19
C GLN A 115 -16.73 2.06 -7.64
N GLY A 116 -17.58 2.62 -6.77
CA GLY A 116 -18.22 3.90 -6.99
C GLY A 116 -19.11 4.29 -5.81
N PRO A 117 -19.88 5.39 -5.93
CA PRO A 117 -19.90 6.33 -7.05
C PRO A 117 -18.73 7.34 -7.01
N PHE A 118 -18.28 7.78 -8.19
CA PHE A 118 -17.39 8.94 -8.34
C PHE A 118 -18.15 10.13 -8.94
N SER A 119 -18.03 11.31 -8.33
CA SER A 119 -18.59 12.56 -8.86
C SER A 119 -17.64 13.29 -9.79
N ARG A 120 -16.33 12.98 -9.73
CA ARG A 120 -15.27 13.61 -10.54
C ARG A 120 -14.48 12.59 -11.35
N PRO A 121 -14.16 12.86 -12.63
CA PRO A 121 -13.30 12.01 -13.44
C PRO A 121 -11.91 11.79 -12.82
N GLU A 122 -11.36 12.82 -12.17
CA GLU A 122 -10.05 12.75 -11.52
C GLU A 122 -10.04 11.77 -10.35
N SER A 123 -11.13 11.73 -9.54
CA SER A 123 -11.29 10.74 -8.47
C SER A 123 -11.26 9.31 -9.03
N LEU A 124 -11.97 9.08 -10.14
CA LEU A 124 -12.05 7.77 -10.79
C LEU A 124 -10.67 7.32 -11.30
N GLU A 125 -9.93 8.20 -11.98
CA GLU A 125 -8.61 7.87 -12.50
C GLU A 125 -7.56 7.69 -11.40
N ALA A 126 -7.63 8.46 -10.32
CA ALA A 126 -6.79 8.24 -9.15
C ALA A 126 -7.05 6.87 -8.51
N HIS A 127 -8.32 6.48 -8.36
CA HIS A 127 -8.69 5.15 -7.84
C HIS A 127 -8.28 4.03 -8.79
N ARG A 128 -8.36 4.24 -10.11
CA ARG A 128 -7.84 3.30 -11.11
C ARG A 128 -6.34 3.06 -10.94
N ALA A 129 -5.56 4.13 -10.75
CA ALA A 129 -4.12 4.02 -10.51
C ALA A 129 -3.81 3.30 -9.18
N TYR A 130 -4.56 3.61 -8.13
CA TYR A 130 -4.47 2.92 -6.84
C TYR A 130 -4.74 1.41 -6.95
N TRP A 131 -5.84 1.01 -7.59
CA TRP A 131 -6.17 -0.40 -7.74
C TRP A 131 -5.18 -1.11 -8.64
N LYS A 132 -4.73 -0.49 -9.72
CA LYS A 132 -3.70 -1.08 -10.58
C LYS A 132 -2.45 -1.44 -9.77
N ALA A 133 -1.90 -0.50 -9.01
CA ALA A 133 -0.71 -0.73 -8.20
C ALA A 133 -0.95 -1.76 -7.08
N SER A 134 -2.12 -1.70 -6.42
CA SER A 134 -2.47 -2.63 -5.35
C SER A 134 -2.62 -4.07 -5.87
N LEU A 135 -3.28 -4.26 -7.02
CA LEU A 135 -3.50 -5.57 -7.61
C LEU A 135 -2.23 -6.18 -8.21
N GLU A 136 -1.34 -5.36 -8.78
CA GLU A 136 0.01 -5.81 -9.19
C GLU A 136 0.78 -6.38 -7.99
N ARG A 137 0.75 -5.70 -6.84
CA ARG A 137 1.38 -6.21 -5.60
C ARG A 137 0.67 -7.43 -5.03
N LEU A 138 -0.66 -7.45 -5.05
CA LEU A 138 -1.46 -8.58 -4.58
C LEU A 138 -1.11 -9.86 -5.36
N SER A 139 -0.98 -9.76 -6.69
CA SER A 139 -0.63 -10.93 -7.52
C SER A 139 0.68 -11.60 -7.11
N ARG A 140 1.68 -10.79 -6.75
CA ARG A 140 3.01 -11.23 -6.30
C ARG A 140 2.97 -11.81 -4.88
N VAL A 141 2.27 -11.13 -3.96
CA VAL A 141 2.07 -11.62 -2.59
C VAL A 141 1.31 -12.95 -2.58
N ALA A 142 0.26 -13.08 -3.39
CA ALA A 142 -0.51 -14.31 -3.53
C ALA A 142 0.29 -15.46 -4.18
N ALA A 143 1.35 -15.14 -4.94
CA ALA A 143 2.29 -16.11 -5.48
C ALA A 143 3.39 -16.51 -4.47
N GLY A 144 3.37 -15.95 -3.25
CA GLY A 144 4.34 -16.23 -2.19
C GLY A 144 5.60 -15.36 -2.26
N GLU A 145 5.61 -14.30 -3.05
CA GLU A 145 6.75 -13.40 -3.12
C GLU A 145 6.85 -12.53 -1.85
N ALA A 146 8.04 -12.51 -1.24
CA ALA A 146 8.34 -11.69 -0.07
C ALA A 146 8.57 -10.23 -0.48
N LEU A 147 7.49 -9.49 -0.73
CA LEU A 147 7.60 -8.07 -1.08
C LEU A 147 8.02 -7.21 0.12
N PRO A 148 8.82 -6.16 -0.14
CA PRO A 148 9.10 -5.11 0.82
C PRO A 148 7.81 -4.50 1.39
N CYS A 149 7.77 -4.32 2.70
CA CYS A 149 6.71 -3.62 3.41
C CYS A 149 7.29 -2.35 4.04
N PHE A 150 6.81 -1.18 3.60
CA PHE A 150 7.25 0.07 4.20
C PHE A 150 6.86 0.17 5.68
N GLU A 151 5.70 -0.38 6.05
CA GLU A 151 5.26 -0.37 7.45
C GLU A 151 6.23 -1.11 8.38
N GLU A 152 6.87 -2.19 7.91
CA GLU A 152 7.93 -2.86 8.69
C GLU A 152 9.13 -1.95 8.90
N PHE A 153 9.60 -1.30 7.83
CA PHE A 153 10.65 -0.28 7.92
C PHE A 153 10.25 0.87 8.85
N TRP A 154 8.99 1.28 8.81
CA TRP A 154 8.44 2.34 9.66
C TRP A 154 8.49 1.96 11.13
N ASP A 155 8.01 0.76 11.48
CA ASP A 155 8.03 0.24 12.84
C ASP A 155 9.48 0.09 13.35
N GLU A 156 10.36 -0.49 12.54
CA GLU A 156 11.78 -0.72 12.86
C GLU A 156 12.59 0.57 12.99
N SER A 157 12.20 1.62 12.26
CA SER A 157 12.83 2.95 12.31
C SER A 157 12.24 3.88 13.38
N CYS A 158 11.34 3.38 14.23
CA CYS A 158 10.62 4.17 15.24
C CYS A 158 9.85 5.37 14.65
N GLY A 159 9.25 5.21 13.47
CA GLY A 159 8.43 6.24 12.84
C GLY A 159 9.24 7.40 12.22
N TYR A 160 10.47 7.14 11.78
CA TYR A 160 11.26 8.15 11.09
C TYR A 160 10.67 8.43 9.69
N ALA A 161 9.87 9.50 9.62
CA ALA A 161 8.90 9.75 8.55
C ALA A 161 9.27 10.80 7.51
N GLY A 162 10.34 11.56 7.77
CA GLY A 162 10.74 12.65 6.89
C GLY A 162 11.18 12.12 5.52
N ARG A 163 11.37 13.02 4.55
CA ARG A 163 11.85 12.69 3.20
C ARG A 163 13.07 11.76 3.17
N LEU A 164 13.91 11.79 4.20
CA LEU A 164 15.06 10.89 4.33
C LEU A 164 14.67 9.43 4.59
N GLY A 165 13.63 9.15 5.38
CA GLY A 165 13.13 7.80 5.61
C GLY A 165 12.54 7.20 4.33
N VAL A 166 11.72 7.99 3.62
CA VAL A 166 11.19 7.63 2.29
C VAL A 166 12.33 7.34 1.29
N ALA A 167 13.34 8.20 1.23
CA ALA A 167 14.49 8.00 0.35
C ALA A 167 15.30 6.75 0.71
N ALA A 168 15.53 6.49 2.01
CA ALA A 168 16.24 5.31 2.49
C ALA A 168 15.51 4.02 2.09
N TYR A 169 14.18 3.97 2.30
CA TYR A 169 13.38 2.84 1.86
C TYR A 169 13.41 2.65 0.35
N ALA A 170 13.27 3.72 -0.43
CA ALA A 170 13.32 3.65 -1.89
C ALA A 170 14.65 3.06 -2.40
N VAL A 171 15.77 3.40 -1.77
CA VAL A 171 17.08 2.80 -2.06
C VAL A 171 17.10 1.31 -1.72
N LEU A 172 16.63 0.91 -0.53
CA LEU A 172 16.57 -0.50 -0.14
C LEU A 172 15.67 -1.33 -1.07
N ALA A 173 14.52 -0.78 -1.46
CA ALA A 173 13.62 -1.41 -2.43
C ALA A 173 14.31 -1.60 -3.79
N GLY A 174 14.96 -0.56 -4.32
CA GLY A 174 15.72 -0.63 -5.56
C GLY A 174 16.89 -1.63 -5.51
N MET A 175 17.58 -1.75 -4.36
CA MET A 175 18.61 -2.76 -4.15
C MET A 175 18.05 -4.18 -4.25
N ARG A 176 16.89 -4.45 -3.63
CA ARG A 176 16.22 -5.75 -3.71
C ARG A 176 15.79 -6.07 -5.13
N GLU A 177 15.20 -5.11 -5.83
CA GLU A 177 14.77 -5.26 -7.23
C GLU A 177 15.95 -5.51 -8.17
N ALA A 178 17.12 -4.92 -7.89
CA ALA A 178 18.36 -5.16 -8.62
C ALA A 178 19.05 -6.51 -8.27
N GLY A 179 18.48 -7.31 -7.35
CA GLY A 179 19.03 -8.59 -6.95
C GLY A 179 20.25 -8.49 -6.04
N ALA A 180 20.35 -7.44 -5.21
CA ALA A 180 21.44 -7.31 -4.24
C ALA A 180 21.49 -8.52 -3.28
N ALA A 181 22.71 -8.91 -2.90
CA ALA A 181 22.93 -10.03 -2.00
C ALA A 181 22.26 -9.80 -0.63
N PRO A 182 21.67 -10.83 0.00
CA PRO A 182 21.01 -10.71 1.31
C PRO A 182 21.90 -10.09 2.39
N GLU A 183 23.19 -10.41 2.41
CA GLU A 183 24.15 -9.86 3.38
C GLU A 183 24.37 -8.36 3.17
N ALA A 184 24.38 -7.90 1.92
CA ALA A 184 24.54 -6.48 1.60
C ALA A 184 23.30 -5.68 1.99
N LEU A 185 22.11 -6.25 1.77
CA LEU A 185 20.84 -5.67 2.21
C LEU A 185 20.78 -5.56 3.74
N ALA A 186 21.12 -6.63 4.45
CA ALA A 186 21.13 -6.65 5.91
C ALA A 186 22.13 -5.64 6.51
N GLN A 187 23.31 -5.48 5.90
CA GLN A 187 24.28 -4.47 6.31
C GLN A 187 23.76 -3.04 6.08
N ALA A 188 23.12 -2.79 4.94
CA ALA A 188 22.52 -1.49 4.64
C ALA A 188 21.38 -1.14 5.62
N GLU A 189 20.49 -2.10 5.89
CA GLU A 189 19.41 -1.96 6.88
C GLU A 189 19.96 -1.66 8.27
N ALA A 190 20.94 -2.44 8.73
CA ALA A 190 21.54 -2.25 10.05
C ALA A 190 22.15 -0.85 10.21
N LEU A 191 22.85 -0.34 9.18
CA LEU A 191 23.40 1.02 9.19
C LEU A 191 22.29 2.07 9.21
N LEU A 192 21.29 1.94 8.35
CA LEU A 192 20.18 2.88 8.27
C LEU A 192 19.41 2.94 9.59
N TYR A 193 18.99 1.81 10.15
CA TYR A 193 18.24 1.76 11.41
C TYR A 193 19.04 2.28 12.60
N THR A 194 20.34 2.00 12.65
CA THR A 194 21.23 2.50 13.72
C THR A 194 21.35 4.02 13.72
N HIS A 195 21.38 4.64 12.53
CA HIS A 195 21.74 6.05 12.40
C HIS A 195 20.54 6.96 12.17
N LEU A 196 19.52 6.55 11.40
CA LEU A 196 18.35 7.38 11.10
C LEU A 196 17.59 7.79 12.37
N SER A 197 17.37 6.84 13.28
CA SER A 197 16.70 7.07 14.56
C SER A 197 17.44 8.04 15.50
N ARG A 198 18.72 8.32 15.24
CA ARG A 198 19.58 9.19 16.06
C ARG A 198 19.77 10.59 15.46
N LEU A 199 19.28 10.84 14.24
CA LEU A 199 19.44 12.13 13.58
C LEU A 199 18.49 13.18 14.19
N PRO A 200 18.97 14.41 14.46
CA PRO A 200 18.09 15.52 14.81
C PRO A 200 17.08 15.79 13.66
N PRO A 201 15.81 16.11 13.96
CA PRO A 201 14.78 16.34 12.94
C PRO A 201 15.15 17.37 11.86
N GLU A 202 15.89 18.42 12.21
CA GLU A 202 16.33 19.44 11.24
C GLU A 202 17.37 18.89 10.26
N THR A 203 18.29 18.05 10.74
CA THR A 203 19.31 17.39 9.90
C THR A 203 18.66 16.35 9.00
N ALA A 204 17.69 15.61 9.55
CA ALA A 204 16.86 14.65 8.84
C ALA A 204 16.15 15.28 7.63
N GLU A 205 15.46 16.42 7.85
CA GLU A 205 14.79 17.17 6.80
C GLU A 205 15.75 17.67 5.73
N LEU A 206 16.90 18.25 6.13
CA LEU A 206 17.90 18.75 5.18
C LEU A 206 18.42 17.64 4.26
N LEU A 207 18.85 16.51 4.84
CA LEU A 207 19.35 15.37 4.07
C LEU A 207 18.26 14.77 3.18
N GLY A 208 17.03 14.66 3.70
CA GLY A 208 15.88 14.21 2.95
C GLY A 208 15.60 15.09 1.73
N ALA A 209 15.64 16.41 1.90
CA ALA A 209 15.45 17.36 0.80
C ALA A 209 16.55 17.23 -0.27
N VAL A 210 17.81 17.04 0.13
CA VAL A 210 18.93 16.81 -0.81
C VAL A 210 18.72 15.54 -1.63
N LEU A 211 18.40 14.41 -1.00
CA LEU A 211 18.17 13.16 -1.71
C LEU A 211 16.94 13.21 -2.62
N HIS A 212 15.84 13.81 -2.14
CA HIS A 212 14.63 13.96 -2.94
C HIS A 212 14.90 14.79 -4.21
N SER A 213 15.67 15.89 -4.11
CA SER A 213 16.03 16.72 -5.27
C SER A 213 16.80 15.94 -6.35
N ARG A 214 17.56 14.91 -5.95
CA ARG A 214 18.33 14.06 -6.86
C ARG A 214 17.47 12.97 -7.51
N LEU A 215 16.46 12.47 -6.79
CA LEU A 215 15.51 11.48 -7.31
C LEU A 215 14.51 12.09 -8.30
N SER A 216 14.08 13.33 -8.06
CA SER A 216 13.09 14.04 -8.89
C SER A 216 13.70 14.88 -10.02
N GLY A 217 15.03 15.00 -10.06
CA GLY A 217 15.78 15.90 -10.98
C GLY A 217 16.52 15.19 -12.12
N GLY A 218 16.09 13.99 -12.52
CA GLY A 218 16.63 13.22 -13.64
C GLY A 218 15.74 13.30 -14.89
#